data_AF-A0AAE1KCQ7-F1
#
_entry.id   AF-A0AAE1KCQ7-F1
#
_cell.length_a   1.000
_cell.length_b   1.000
_cell.length_c   1.000
_cell.angle_alpha   90.00
_cell.angle_beta   90.00
_cell.angle_gamma   90.00
#
_symmetry.space_group_name_H-M   'P 1'
#
loop_
_entity.id
_entity.type
_entity.pdbx_description
1 polymer ?
#
loop_
_entity_poly.entity_id
_entity_poly.type
_entity_poly.pdbx_seq_one_letter_code
_entity_poly.pdbx_strand_id
1 'polypeptide(L)'
;MAAAAMKDPRTFFAQGTAAQFDYVYNLYEEAVKLKAEQKNKKPEEYIKLDKWYQNELPKRIKSRGKEAHLTHEELCLCMKWKLSRGKFSPRLKDLIQMNTPRLCITETKKAYRALMKKEDLTSAIQALCNLKGVGPAMASTILTAGHPELCGFMADECLLAIPGIEGIDYTNKELLNFVEQIKLAAIRLNKEGSENEWNAHKVEMALWAHFVLAELKKELLDGMPGSTSATPAPSSTQQPTENGDTQTQSPQKAKNGESNPEESNDSVDSSIANKENLTANTNGTSDAENSRASVILNNEDTNDSVAVSEAPSEALSEAPSEPVSEAPSETISESDTRDAPPPEAVPPAVTSLEDSTDEPAPKKLKVDE
;
A
#
# COMPACT_ATOMS: atom_id res chain seq x y z
N MET A 1 19.47 -25.50 -16.22
CA MET A 1 18.24 -25.05 -16.93
C MET A 1 17.17 -24.61 -15.92
N ALA A 2 16.84 -25.41 -14.90
CA ALA A 2 15.88 -25.04 -13.85
C ALA A 2 16.24 -23.76 -13.06
N ALA A 3 17.51 -23.58 -12.66
CA ALA A 3 17.96 -22.39 -11.93
C ALA A 3 17.79 -21.07 -12.71
N ALA A 4 18.00 -21.09 -14.03
CA ALA A 4 17.78 -19.92 -14.88
C ALA A 4 16.29 -19.59 -15.06
N ALA A 5 15.43 -20.61 -15.07
CA ALA A 5 13.98 -20.43 -15.11
C ALA A 5 13.42 -19.81 -13.82
N MET A 6 14.04 -20.08 -12.65
CA MET A 6 13.65 -19.45 -11.38
C MET A 6 13.96 -17.96 -11.29
N LYS A 7 14.69 -17.40 -12.26
CA LYS A 7 14.91 -15.96 -12.39
C LYS A 7 13.81 -15.26 -13.20
N ASP A 8 12.91 -16.03 -13.83
CA ASP A 8 11.70 -15.50 -14.46
C ASP A 8 10.58 -15.35 -13.40
N PRO A 9 9.97 -14.16 -13.24
CA PRO A 9 8.97 -13.91 -12.20
C PRO A 9 7.73 -14.83 -12.29
N ARG A 10 7.27 -15.18 -13.50
CA ARG A 10 6.10 -16.07 -13.68
C ARG A 10 6.40 -17.47 -13.19
N THR A 11 7.57 -17.99 -13.54
CA THR A 11 8.02 -19.31 -13.13
C THR A 11 8.26 -19.34 -11.61
N PHE A 12 8.89 -18.31 -11.05
CA PHE A 12 9.07 -18.17 -9.59
C PHE A 12 7.73 -18.17 -8.85
N PHE A 13 6.75 -17.38 -9.31
CA PHE A 13 5.44 -17.34 -8.67
C PHE A 13 4.73 -18.71 -8.69
N ALA A 14 4.70 -19.35 -9.86
CA ALA A 14 3.96 -20.59 -10.07
C ALA A 14 4.60 -21.82 -9.42
N GLN A 15 5.94 -21.89 -9.39
CA GLN A 15 6.67 -23.13 -9.04
C GLN A 15 7.69 -22.94 -7.91
N GLY A 16 7.93 -21.71 -7.47
CA GLY A 16 8.91 -21.42 -6.42
C GLY A 16 8.51 -22.07 -5.09
N THR A 17 9.44 -22.74 -4.43
CA THR A 17 9.19 -23.42 -3.14
C THR A 17 9.17 -22.44 -1.97
N ALA A 18 8.64 -22.86 -0.82
CA ALA A 18 8.72 -22.11 0.44
C ALA A 18 10.11 -21.53 0.73
N ALA A 19 11.16 -22.36 0.64
CA ALA A 19 12.54 -21.92 0.91
C ALA A 19 13.04 -20.86 -0.10
N GLN A 20 12.60 -20.92 -1.35
CA GLN A 20 12.96 -19.94 -2.37
C GLN A 20 12.25 -18.60 -2.12
N PHE A 21 10.97 -18.65 -1.74
CA PHE A 21 10.22 -17.48 -1.32
C PHE A 21 10.80 -16.84 -0.05
N ASP A 22 11.19 -17.64 0.94
CA ASP A 22 11.84 -17.18 2.17
C ASP A 22 13.16 -16.46 1.86
N TYR A 23 13.99 -17.06 1.00
CA TYR A 23 15.24 -16.45 0.55
C TYR A 23 15.01 -15.07 -0.09
N VAL A 24 14.06 -14.96 -1.02
CA VAL A 24 13.79 -13.70 -1.71
C VAL A 24 13.16 -12.66 -0.77
N TYR A 25 12.25 -13.08 0.11
CA TYR A 25 11.62 -12.20 1.07
C TYR A 25 12.65 -11.56 2.02
N ASN A 26 13.67 -12.32 2.43
CA ASN A 26 14.79 -11.81 3.22
C ASN A 26 15.66 -10.79 2.47
N LEU A 27 15.56 -10.72 1.14
CA LEU A 27 16.23 -9.72 0.30
C LEU A 27 15.36 -8.49 0.01
N TYR A 28 14.15 -8.40 0.57
CA TYR A 28 13.22 -7.29 0.32
C TYR A 28 13.86 -5.92 0.61
N GLU A 29 14.53 -5.75 1.75
CA GLU A 29 15.18 -4.47 2.09
C GLU A 29 16.26 -4.07 1.07
N GLU A 30 16.99 -5.06 0.52
CA GLU A 30 18.01 -4.82 -0.49
C GLU A 30 17.38 -4.43 -1.83
N ALA A 31 16.28 -5.10 -2.22
CA ALA A 31 15.51 -4.71 -3.40
C ALA A 31 14.96 -3.28 -3.29
N VAL A 32 14.49 -2.87 -2.10
CA VAL A 32 14.05 -1.49 -1.84
C VAL A 32 15.19 -0.50 -2.03
N LYS A 33 16.40 -0.78 -1.51
CA LYS A 33 17.58 0.08 -1.70
C LYS A 33 17.96 0.22 -3.17
N LEU A 34 18.05 -0.89 -3.90
CA LEU A 34 18.37 -0.89 -5.33
C LEU A 34 17.36 -0.06 -6.13
N LYS A 35 16.05 -0.22 -5.85
CA LYS A 35 15.01 0.60 -6.49
C LYS A 35 15.13 2.08 -6.08
N ALA A 36 15.48 2.36 -4.83
CA ALA A 36 15.68 3.71 -4.32
C ALA A 36 16.76 4.45 -5.13
N GLU A 37 17.91 3.81 -5.30
CA GLU A 37 19.08 4.34 -6.01
C GLU A 37 18.81 4.54 -7.51
N GLN A 38 18.01 3.66 -8.13
CA GLN A 38 17.69 3.78 -9.55
C GLN A 38 16.72 4.92 -9.86
N LYS A 39 15.67 5.11 -9.05
CA LYS A 39 14.53 5.98 -9.39
C LYS A 39 14.43 7.28 -8.60
N ASN A 40 15.06 7.39 -7.43
CA ASN A 40 14.83 8.53 -6.54
C ASN A 40 16.07 9.41 -6.41
N LYS A 41 15.87 10.72 -6.57
CA LYS A 41 16.89 11.75 -6.30
C LYS A 41 17.34 11.77 -4.83
N LYS A 42 16.57 11.14 -3.94
CA LYS A 42 16.80 11.05 -2.50
C LYS A 42 16.45 9.64 -2.02
N PRO A 43 17.36 8.67 -2.16
CA PRO A 43 17.10 7.28 -1.80
C PRO A 43 16.66 7.08 -0.34
N GLU A 44 17.19 7.90 0.58
CA GLU A 44 16.89 7.79 2.01
C GLU A 44 15.43 8.14 2.33
N GLU A 45 14.85 9.11 1.61
CA GLU A 45 13.43 9.47 1.78
C GLU A 45 12.51 8.31 1.37
N TYR A 46 12.85 7.57 0.30
CA TYR A 46 12.07 6.42 -0.13
C TYR A 46 12.19 5.24 0.84
N ILE A 47 13.40 4.93 1.31
CA ILE A 47 13.61 3.86 2.30
C ILE A 47 12.84 4.16 3.59
N LYS A 48 12.85 5.41 4.07
CA LYS A 48 12.08 5.82 5.24
C LYS A 48 10.57 5.69 5.00
N LEU A 49 10.10 6.08 3.82
CA LEU A 49 8.69 5.98 3.45
C LEU A 49 8.22 4.53 3.34
N ASP A 50 9.06 3.64 2.81
CA ASP A 50 8.78 2.22 2.76
C ASP A 50 8.69 1.60 4.16
N LYS A 51 9.66 1.90 5.03
CA LYS A 51 9.62 1.46 6.43
C LYS A 51 8.37 1.93 7.16
N TRP A 52 7.95 3.17 6.92
CA TRP A 52 6.69 3.69 7.46
C TRP A 52 5.47 2.91 6.95
N TYR A 53 5.40 2.65 5.65
CA TYR A 53 4.27 1.93 5.04
C TYR A 53 4.21 0.46 5.51
N GLN A 54 5.35 -0.21 5.59
CA GLN A 54 5.42 -1.64 5.94
C GLN A 54 5.26 -1.88 7.44
N ASN A 55 5.75 -0.99 8.30
CA ASN A 55 5.84 -1.25 9.74
C ASN A 55 4.99 -0.34 10.62
N GLU A 56 4.92 0.96 10.31
CA GLU A 56 4.23 1.92 11.18
C GLU A 56 2.76 2.02 10.86
N LEU A 57 2.41 2.18 9.58
CA LEU A 57 1.04 2.40 9.15
C LEU A 57 0.11 1.23 9.55
N PRO A 58 0.46 -0.05 9.36
CA PRO A 58 -0.40 -1.16 9.77
C PRO A 58 -0.63 -1.18 11.28
N LYS A 59 0.39 -0.84 12.08
CA LYS A 59 0.27 -0.73 13.55
C LYS A 59 -0.69 0.39 13.94
N ARG A 60 -0.61 1.56 13.29
CA ARG A 60 -1.50 2.71 13.52
C ARG A 60 -2.96 2.40 13.14
N ILE A 61 -3.18 1.68 12.04
CA ILE A 61 -4.52 1.26 11.63
C ILE A 61 -5.07 0.25 12.64
N LYS A 62 -4.27 -0.75 13.02
CA LYS A 62 -4.66 -1.79 13.99
C LYS A 62 -4.97 -1.21 15.37
N SER A 63 -4.21 -0.21 15.83
CA SER A 63 -4.45 0.44 17.14
C SER A 63 -5.79 1.19 17.22
N ARG A 64 -6.42 1.51 16.07
CA ARG A 64 -7.76 2.12 16.01
C ARG A 64 -8.89 1.09 16.16
N GLY A 65 -8.58 -0.21 16.12
CA GLY A 65 -9.54 -1.29 16.38
C GLY A 65 -10.76 -1.27 15.45
N LYS A 66 -11.97 -1.27 16.04
CA LYS A 66 -13.26 -1.23 15.30
C LYS A 66 -13.43 0.03 14.43
N GLU A 67 -12.66 1.06 14.73
CA GLU A 67 -12.65 2.34 14.05
C GLU A 67 -11.44 2.46 13.11
N ALA A 68 -10.84 1.35 12.65
CA ALA A 68 -9.79 1.38 11.63
C ALA A 68 -10.17 2.29 10.45
N HIS A 69 -9.28 3.23 10.11
CA HIS A 69 -9.41 4.22 9.04
C HIS A 69 -8.03 4.76 8.67
N LEU A 70 -7.92 5.57 7.62
CA LEU A 70 -6.76 6.44 7.37
C LEU A 70 -7.12 7.89 7.70
N THR A 71 -6.13 8.63 8.20
CA THR A 71 -6.17 10.10 8.20
C THR A 71 -5.85 10.63 6.80
N HIS A 72 -6.18 11.90 6.54
CA HIS A 72 -5.85 12.54 5.26
C HIS A 72 -4.33 12.55 4.99
N GLU A 73 -3.51 12.78 6.02
CA GLU A 73 -2.05 12.76 5.90
C GLU A 73 -1.54 11.36 5.53
N GLU A 74 -2.04 10.32 6.20
CA GLU A 74 -1.68 8.93 5.89
C GLU A 74 -2.11 8.55 4.47
N LEU A 75 -3.29 8.98 4.01
CA LEU A 75 -3.74 8.77 2.64
C LEU A 75 -2.79 9.40 1.61
N CYS A 76 -2.33 10.64 1.88
CA CYS A 76 -1.36 11.32 1.02
C CYS A 76 0.00 10.62 1.02
N LEU A 77 0.45 10.12 2.17
CA LEU A 77 1.70 9.35 2.29
C LEU A 77 1.62 8.01 1.55
N CYS A 78 0.48 7.30 1.61
CA CYS A 78 0.25 6.08 0.81
C CYS A 78 0.36 6.38 -0.68
N MET A 79 -0.19 7.51 -1.15
CA MET A 79 -0.05 7.93 -2.55
C MET A 79 1.41 8.23 -2.90
N LYS A 80 2.13 8.94 -2.03
CA LYS A 80 3.58 9.20 -2.22
C LYS A 80 4.34 7.87 -2.34
N TRP A 81 4.07 6.91 -1.44
CA TRP A 81 4.72 5.60 -1.43
C TRP A 81 4.46 4.83 -2.74
N LYS A 82 3.19 4.74 -3.17
CA LYS A 82 2.80 4.10 -4.43
C LYS A 82 3.54 4.71 -5.62
N LEU A 83 3.56 6.04 -5.72
CA LEU A 83 4.20 6.74 -6.84
C LEU A 83 5.73 6.60 -6.85
N SER A 84 6.36 6.41 -5.68
CA SER A 84 7.79 6.12 -5.58
C SER A 84 8.16 4.70 -5.98
N ARG A 85 7.25 3.72 -5.79
CA ARG A 85 7.47 2.31 -6.15
C ARG A 85 7.24 2.04 -7.64
N GLY A 86 6.26 2.70 -8.27
CA GLY A 86 5.82 2.44 -9.65
C GLY A 86 6.08 3.56 -10.66
N LYS A 87 5.12 3.79 -11.57
CA LYS A 87 5.11 4.88 -12.55
C LYS A 87 4.61 6.17 -11.90
N PHE A 88 5.41 7.24 -11.99
CA PHE A 88 5.06 8.54 -11.42
C PHE A 88 3.95 9.22 -12.23
N SER A 89 2.91 9.71 -11.54
CA SER A 89 1.81 10.48 -12.14
C SER A 89 1.50 11.71 -11.28
N PRO A 90 1.91 12.92 -11.70
CA PRO A 90 1.68 14.16 -10.95
C PRO A 90 0.19 14.39 -10.64
N ARG A 91 -0.68 14.12 -11.61
CA ARG A 91 -2.14 14.33 -11.49
C ARG A 91 -2.75 13.57 -10.31
N LEU A 92 -2.25 12.37 -10.01
CA LEU A 92 -2.76 11.58 -8.88
C LEU A 92 -2.41 12.20 -7.52
N LYS A 93 -1.24 12.86 -7.43
CA LYS A 93 -0.81 13.58 -6.23
C LYS A 93 -1.70 14.80 -5.96
N ASP A 94 -2.13 15.52 -7.00
CA ASP A 94 -3.01 16.67 -6.82
C ASP A 94 -4.43 16.23 -6.46
N LEU A 95 -4.94 15.17 -7.11
CA LEU A 95 -6.27 14.64 -6.83
C LEU A 95 -6.41 14.10 -5.41
N ILE A 96 -5.39 13.41 -4.89
CA ILE A 96 -5.48 12.83 -3.54
C ILE A 96 -5.60 13.92 -2.47
N GLN A 97 -4.97 15.08 -2.67
CA GLN A 97 -5.00 16.24 -1.77
C GLN A 97 -6.35 16.97 -1.77
N MET A 98 -7.18 16.77 -2.79
CA MET A 98 -8.51 17.40 -2.88
C MET A 98 -9.56 16.68 -2.01
N ASN A 99 -9.21 15.58 -1.34
CA ASN A 99 -10.13 14.88 -0.44
C ASN A 99 -10.21 15.60 0.91
N THR A 100 -11.40 15.67 1.50
CA THR A 100 -11.54 16.23 2.85
C THR A 100 -11.13 15.17 3.90
N PRO A 101 -10.61 15.57 5.08
CA PRO A 101 -10.30 14.63 6.16
C PRO A 101 -11.50 13.78 6.58
N ARG A 102 -12.70 14.37 6.60
CA ARG A 102 -13.95 13.66 6.93
C ARG A 102 -14.28 12.57 5.90
N LEU A 103 -14.17 12.87 4.60
CA LEU A 103 -14.45 11.88 3.56
C LEU A 103 -13.44 10.74 3.59
N CYS A 104 -12.15 11.06 3.76
CA CYS A 104 -11.07 10.08 3.90
C CYS A 104 -11.36 9.06 5.01
N ILE A 105 -11.69 9.54 6.22
CA ILE A 105 -12.04 8.67 7.34
C ILE A 105 -13.29 7.83 7.01
N THR A 106 -14.31 8.45 6.44
CA THR A 106 -15.60 7.78 6.14
C THR A 106 -15.42 6.60 5.18
N GLU A 107 -14.80 6.82 4.03
CA GLU A 107 -14.65 5.79 3.00
C GLU A 107 -13.64 4.71 3.40
N THR A 108 -12.52 5.07 4.03
CA THR A 108 -11.52 4.07 4.47
C THR A 108 -12.06 3.20 5.60
N LYS A 109 -12.82 3.78 6.53
CA LYS A 109 -13.51 3.02 7.58
C LYS A 109 -14.56 2.08 7.02
N LYS A 110 -15.32 2.52 6.01
CA LYS A 110 -16.29 1.66 5.30
C LYS A 110 -15.58 0.48 4.64
N ALA A 111 -14.45 0.73 3.98
CA ALA A 111 -13.66 -0.30 3.31
C ALA A 111 -13.08 -1.34 4.29
N TYR A 112 -12.42 -0.89 5.37
CA TYR A 112 -11.87 -1.80 6.37
C TYR A 112 -12.97 -2.61 7.08
N ARG A 113 -14.14 -2.00 7.32
CA ARG A 113 -15.28 -2.75 7.88
C ARG A 113 -15.80 -3.83 6.93
N ALA A 114 -15.83 -3.57 5.63
CA ALA A 114 -16.25 -4.56 4.64
C ALA A 114 -15.30 -5.76 4.64
N LEU A 115 -13.99 -5.52 4.70
CA LEU A 115 -12.99 -6.59 4.82
C LEU A 115 -13.08 -7.35 6.14
N MET A 116 -12.99 -6.65 7.28
CA MET A 116 -12.90 -7.30 8.59
C MET A 116 -14.16 -8.06 9.01
N LYS A 117 -15.34 -7.67 8.51
CA LYS A 117 -16.61 -8.30 8.93
C LYS A 117 -17.20 -9.28 7.92
N LYS A 118 -16.90 -9.09 6.63
CA LYS A 118 -17.56 -9.83 5.54
C LYS A 118 -16.58 -10.48 4.57
N GLU A 119 -15.28 -10.22 4.72
CA GLU A 119 -14.25 -10.55 3.73
C GLU A 119 -14.61 -10.06 2.32
N ASP A 120 -15.38 -8.98 2.23
CA ASP A 120 -15.94 -8.47 0.98
C ASP A 120 -14.97 -7.45 0.37
N LEU A 121 -14.05 -7.97 -0.44
CA LEU A 121 -13.05 -7.19 -1.14
C LEU A 121 -13.66 -6.25 -2.18
N THR A 122 -14.71 -6.69 -2.89
CA THR A 122 -15.37 -5.88 -3.93
C THR A 122 -15.98 -4.61 -3.34
N SER A 123 -16.75 -4.74 -2.25
CA SER A 123 -17.33 -3.58 -1.56
C SER A 123 -16.27 -2.67 -0.96
N ALA A 124 -15.15 -3.23 -0.49
CA ALA A 124 -14.05 -2.45 0.04
C ALA A 124 -13.37 -1.60 -1.04
N ILE A 125 -13.12 -2.16 -2.22
CA ILE A 125 -12.56 -1.44 -3.37
C ILE A 125 -13.53 -0.33 -3.82
N GLN A 126 -14.82 -0.63 -3.97
CA GLN A 126 -15.83 0.34 -4.39
C GLN A 126 -15.93 1.54 -3.43
N ALA A 127 -15.87 1.30 -2.11
CA ALA A 127 -15.84 2.38 -1.13
C ALA A 127 -14.62 3.29 -1.32
N LEU A 128 -13.43 2.71 -1.51
CA LEU A 128 -12.21 3.50 -1.69
C LEU A 128 -12.20 4.29 -3.01
N CYS A 129 -12.78 3.75 -4.09
CA CYS A 129 -12.89 4.44 -5.37
C CYS A 129 -13.78 5.70 -5.35
N ASN A 130 -14.52 5.95 -4.25
CA ASN A 130 -15.23 7.22 -4.06
C ASN A 130 -14.26 8.38 -3.74
N LEU A 131 -13.03 8.09 -3.32
CA LEU A 131 -12.01 9.10 -3.05
C LEU A 131 -11.35 9.58 -4.34
N LYS A 132 -11.11 10.89 -4.45
CA LYS A 132 -10.40 11.46 -5.60
C LYS A 132 -8.98 10.92 -5.68
N GLY A 133 -8.56 10.52 -6.88
CA GLY A 133 -7.23 9.95 -7.11
C GLY A 133 -7.07 8.50 -6.66
N VAL A 134 -8.13 7.85 -6.17
CA VAL A 134 -8.11 6.44 -5.76
C VAL A 134 -8.82 5.58 -6.81
N GLY A 135 -8.06 4.80 -7.56
CA GLY A 135 -8.55 3.70 -8.40
C GLY A 135 -8.15 2.34 -7.82
N PRO A 136 -8.38 1.22 -8.51
CA PRO A 136 -8.18 -0.13 -7.98
C PRO A 136 -6.75 -0.37 -7.46
N ALA A 137 -5.73 0.07 -8.21
CA ALA A 137 -4.34 -0.03 -7.77
C ALA A 137 -4.08 0.75 -6.46
N MET A 138 -4.63 1.96 -6.31
CA MET A 138 -4.47 2.73 -5.07
C MET A 138 -5.31 2.16 -3.92
N ALA A 139 -6.49 1.62 -4.23
CA ALA A 139 -7.32 0.92 -3.27
C ALA A 139 -6.57 -0.29 -2.69
N SER A 140 -5.90 -1.08 -3.53
CA SER A 140 -5.07 -2.21 -3.07
C SER A 140 -4.00 -1.78 -2.06
N THR A 141 -3.30 -0.66 -2.29
CA THR A 141 -2.34 -0.07 -1.32
C THR A 141 -2.99 0.18 0.05
N ILE A 142 -4.16 0.83 0.05
CA ILE A 142 -4.86 1.17 1.30
C ILE A 142 -5.35 -0.08 2.02
N LEU A 143 -5.87 -1.07 1.28
CA LEU A 143 -6.40 -2.31 1.84
C LEU A 143 -5.28 -3.18 2.40
N THR A 144 -4.16 -3.32 1.69
CA THR A 144 -2.97 -4.04 2.15
C THR A 144 -2.41 -3.46 3.45
N ALA A 145 -2.33 -2.13 3.57
CA ALA A 145 -1.86 -1.51 4.80
C ALA A 145 -2.75 -1.82 6.02
N GLY A 146 -4.06 -1.92 5.84
CA GLY A 146 -5.00 -2.19 6.93
C GLY A 146 -5.29 -3.67 7.19
N HIS A 147 -5.13 -4.53 6.17
CA HIS A 147 -5.44 -5.94 6.25
C HIS A 147 -4.47 -6.79 5.39
N PRO A 148 -3.17 -6.84 5.74
CA PRO A 148 -2.13 -7.51 4.96
C PRO A 148 -2.40 -9.02 4.78
N GLU A 149 -3.19 -9.61 5.68
CA GLU A 149 -3.62 -11.01 5.58
C GLU A 149 -4.46 -11.31 4.34
N LEU A 150 -5.29 -10.36 3.90
CA LEU A 150 -6.30 -10.60 2.87
C LEU A 150 -6.03 -9.85 1.57
N CYS A 151 -5.05 -8.93 1.52
CA CYS A 151 -4.81 -8.10 0.35
C CYS A 151 -3.32 -7.83 0.15
N GLY A 152 -2.86 -7.92 -1.10
CA GLY A 152 -1.54 -7.48 -1.53
C GLY A 152 -1.62 -6.27 -2.46
N PHE A 153 -0.55 -5.48 -2.51
CA PHE A 153 -0.47 -4.33 -3.39
C PHE A 153 -0.41 -4.75 -4.86
N MET A 154 -1.31 -4.21 -5.68
CA MET A 154 -1.38 -4.45 -7.12
C MET A 154 -0.28 -3.68 -7.86
N ALA A 155 0.96 -4.12 -7.69
CA ALA A 155 2.12 -3.62 -8.41
C ALA A 155 2.17 -4.21 -9.82
N ASP A 156 2.64 -3.41 -10.78
CA ASP A 156 2.80 -3.82 -12.19
C ASP A 156 3.71 -5.05 -12.30
N GLU A 157 4.82 -5.03 -11.56
CA GLU A 157 5.79 -6.13 -11.48
C GLU A 157 5.14 -7.45 -11.02
N CYS A 158 4.22 -7.37 -10.06
CA CYS A 158 3.51 -8.53 -9.52
C CYS A 158 2.44 -9.04 -10.48
N LEU A 159 1.70 -8.13 -11.16
CA LEU A 159 0.69 -8.51 -12.14
C LEU A 159 1.28 -9.25 -13.33
N LEU A 160 2.45 -8.83 -13.82
CA LEU A 160 3.14 -9.48 -14.93
C LEU A 160 3.57 -10.92 -14.62
N ALA A 161 3.73 -11.25 -13.33
CA ALA A 161 4.09 -12.58 -12.88
C ALA A 161 2.90 -13.52 -12.70
N ILE A 162 1.66 -13.01 -12.67
CA ILE A 162 0.46 -13.84 -12.53
C ILE A 162 0.15 -14.55 -13.85
N PRO A 163 -0.01 -15.88 -13.86
CA PRO A 163 -0.46 -16.61 -15.04
C PRO A 163 -1.83 -16.11 -15.54
N GLY A 164 -1.96 -15.90 -16.85
CA GLY A 164 -3.22 -15.46 -17.47
C GLY A 164 -3.45 -13.94 -17.48
N ILE A 165 -2.53 -13.15 -16.93
CA ILE A 165 -2.50 -11.69 -17.12
C ILE A 165 -1.48 -11.36 -18.21
N GLU A 166 -1.97 -11.08 -19.42
CA GLU A 166 -1.12 -10.75 -20.59
C GLU A 166 -0.90 -9.24 -20.75
N GLY A 167 -1.79 -8.42 -20.18
CA GLY A 167 -1.71 -6.97 -20.13
C GLY A 167 -2.06 -6.45 -18.73
N ILE A 168 -1.59 -5.26 -18.40
CA ILE A 168 -1.90 -4.60 -17.14
C ILE A 168 -3.09 -3.68 -17.37
N ASP A 169 -4.30 -4.18 -17.11
CA ASP A 169 -5.44 -3.29 -16.91
C ASP A 169 -5.60 -3.04 -15.39
N TYR A 170 -5.95 -1.82 -15.02
CA TYR A 170 -6.10 -1.44 -13.61
C TYR A 170 -7.56 -1.57 -13.17
N THR A 171 -8.18 -2.73 -13.46
CA THR A 171 -9.61 -2.94 -13.21
C THR A 171 -9.87 -3.63 -11.86
N ASN A 172 -11.11 -3.53 -11.38
CA ASN A 172 -11.54 -4.29 -10.19
C ASN A 172 -11.42 -5.80 -10.42
N LYS A 173 -11.71 -6.28 -11.63
CA LYS A 173 -11.70 -7.72 -11.95
C LYS A 173 -10.29 -8.29 -11.82
N GLU A 174 -9.29 -7.58 -12.33
CA GLU A 174 -7.89 -8.01 -12.21
C GLU A 174 -7.39 -7.92 -10.79
N LEU A 175 -7.77 -6.89 -10.02
CA LEU A 175 -7.41 -6.82 -8.61
C LEU A 175 -7.96 -8.02 -7.82
N LEU A 176 -9.22 -8.40 -8.07
CA LEU A 176 -9.82 -9.58 -7.42
C LEU A 176 -9.08 -10.87 -7.79
N ASN A 177 -8.80 -11.07 -9.08
CA ASN A 177 -8.02 -12.23 -9.54
C ASN A 177 -6.60 -12.23 -8.94
N PHE A 178 -5.91 -11.09 -8.96
CA PHE A 178 -4.58 -10.94 -8.37
C PHE A 178 -4.56 -11.35 -6.89
N VAL A 179 -5.51 -10.82 -6.10
CA VAL A 179 -5.61 -11.13 -4.67
C VAL A 179 -5.92 -12.61 -4.44
N GLU A 180 -6.77 -13.22 -5.26
CA GLU A 180 -7.03 -14.66 -5.19
C GLU A 180 -5.76 -15.48 -5.45
N GLN A 181 -4.99 -15.15 -6.48
CA GLN A 181 -3.77 -15.88 -6.84
C GLN A 181 -2.71 -15.79 -5.75
N ILE A 182 -2.44 -14.61 -5.18
CA ILE A 182 -1.46 -14.46 -4.10
C ILE A 182 -1.91 -15.15 -2.80
N LYS A 183 -3.22 -15.25 -2.54
CA LYS A 183 -3.76 -16.04 -1.42
C LYS A 183 -3.54 -17.53 -1.62
N LEU A 184 -3.78 -18.04 -2.83
CA LEU A 184 -3.52 -19.44 -3.16
C LEU A 184 -2.03 -19.77 -3.04
N ALA A 185 -1.15 -18.85 -3.47
CA ALA A 185 0.28 -18.98 -3.26
C ALA A 185 0.64 -19.01 -1.76
N ALA A 186 0.10 -18.11 -0.94
CA ALA A 186 0.34 -18.13 0.50
C ALA A 186 -0.09 -19.46 1.15
N ILE A 187 -1.26 -19.99 0.78
CA ILE A 187 -1.75 -21.30 1.24
C ILE A 187 -0.79 -22.43 0.83
N ARG A 188 -0.30 -22.40 -0.42
CA ARG A 188 0.67 -23.38 -0.92
C ARG A 188 1.98 -23.34 -0.10
N LEU A 189 2.56 -22.15 0.07
CA LEU A 189 3.82 -21.97 0.80
C LEU A 189 3.73 -22.40 2.26
N ASN A 190 2.60 -22.09 2.93
CA ASN A 190 2.37 -22.53 4.31
C ASN A 190 2.23 -24.06 4.43
N LYS A 191 1.70 -24.75 3.41
CA LYS A 191 1.61 -26.22 3.40
C LYS A 191 2.97 -26.90 3.20
N GLU A 192 3.91 -26.23 2.54
CA GLU A 192 5.26 -26.75 2.28
C GLU A 192 6.19 -26.67 3.50
N GLY A 193 5.75 -26.02 4.61
CA GLY A 193 6.53 -25.92 5.84
C GLY A 193 7.57 -24.80 5.83
N SER A 194 7.19 -23.62 5.33
CA SER A 194 8.03 -22.42 5.39
C SER A 194 8.40 -22.02 6.83
N GLU A 195 9.56 -21.39 6.99
CA GLU A 195 9.96 -20.74 8.24
C GLU A 195 9.08 -19.51 8.56
N ASN A 196 8.50 -18.89 7.53
CA ASN A 196 7.61 -17.75 7.65
C ASN A 196 6.14 -18.16 7.57
N GLU A 197 5.30 -17.54 8.40
CA GLU A 197 3.85 -17.53 8.17
C GLU A 197 3.55 -16.62 6.96
N TRP A 198 3.16 -17.22 5.84
CA TRP A 198 2.85 -16.49 4.60
C TRP A 198 1.43 -15.95 4.60
N ASN A 199 1.32 -14.71 4.15
CA ASN A 199 0.07 -14.05 3.86
C ASN A 199 0.10 -13.39 2.48
N ALA A 200 -1.03 -12.88 2.02
CA ALA A 200 -1.15 -12.25 0.70
C ALA A 200 -0.11 -11.14 0.47
N HIS A 201 0.10 -10.30 1.48
CA HIS A 201 1.06 -9.19 1.41
C HIS A 201 2.52 -9.66 1.33
N LYS A 202 2.93 -10.65 2.14
CA LYS A 202 4.30 -11.19 2.09
C LYS A 202 4.61 -11.81 0.74
N VAL A 203 3.66 -12.55 0.16
CA VAL A 203 3.79 -13.10 -1.20
C VAL A 203 4.01 -11.99 -2.21
N GLU A 204 3.23 -10.91 -2.14
CA GLU A 204 3.42 -9.72 -3.00
C GLU A 204 4.80 -9.10 -2.82
N MET A 205 5.26 -8.92 -1.58
CA MET A 205 6.59 -8.35 -1.29
C MET A 205 7.72 -9.22 -1.85
N ALA A 206 7.65 -10.53 -1.66
CA ALA A 206 8.64 -11.48 -2.19
C ALA A 206 8.65 -11.46 -3.73
N LEU A 207 7.48 -11.44 -4.35
CA LEU A 207 7.34 -11.40 -5.80
C LEU A 207 7.88 -10.09 -6.40
N TRP A 208 7.56 -8.96 -5.78
CA TRP A 208 8.11 -7.67 -6.21
C TRP A 208 9.62 -7.61 -6.01
N ALA A 209 10.14 -8.10 -4.88
CA ALA A 209 11.57 -8.15 -4.63
C ALA A 209 12.28 -9.03 -5.66
N HIS A 210 11.71 -10.20 -5.99
CA HIS A 210 12.21 -11.08 -7.06
C HIS A 210 12.36 -10.31 -8.38
N PHE A 211 11.31 -9.61 -8.80
CA PHE A 211 11.31 -8.85 -10.05
C PHE A 211 12.41 -7.77 -10.05
N VAL A 212 12.48 -6.96 -9.00
CA VAL A 212 13.49 -5.89 -8.88
C VAL A 212 14.92 -6.45 -8.89
N LEU A 213 15.15 -7.56 -8.18
CA LEU A 213 16.46 -8.21 -8.16
C LEU A 213 16.81 -8.81 -9.53
N ALA A 214 15.85 -9.42 -10.22
CA ALA A 214 16.06 -9.97 -11.56
C ALA A 214 16.44 -8.89 -12.59
N GLU A 215 15.88 -7.68 -12.47
CA GLU A 215 16.20 -6.54 -13.34
C GLU A 215 17.51 -5.83 -12.96
N LEU A 216 17.72 -5.55 -11.67
CA LEU A 216 18.78 -4.63 -11.23
C LEU A 216 20.05 -5.34 -10.74
N LYS A 217 19.92 -6.54 -10.16
CA LYS A 217 21.04 -7.25 -9.54
C LYS A 217 20.82 -8.77 -9.50
N LYS A 218 20.77 -9.37 -10.69
CA LYS A 218 20.41 -10.78 -10.94
C LYS A 218 21.31 -11.81 -10.23
N GLU A 219 22.53 -11.41 -9.88
CA GLU A 219 23.50 -12.20 -9.11
C GLU A 219 23.01 -12.52 -7.69
N LEU A 220 22.19 -11.66 -7.07
CA LEU A 220 21.63 -11.93 -5.75
C LEU A 220 20.64 -13.10 -5.75
N LEU A 221 20.11 -13.48 -6.92
CA LEU A 221 19.23 -14.64 -7.07
C LEU A 221 20.00 -15.96 -7.26
N ASP A 222 21.33 -15.93 -7.46
CA ASP A 222 22.12 -17.15 -7.65
C ASP A 222 22.23 -18.00 -6.38
N GLY A 223 22.17 -17.37 -5.21
CA GLY A 223 22.18 -18.04 -3.90
C GLY A 223 20.86 -18.69 -3.49
N MET A 224 19.82 -18.63 -4.33
CA MET A 224 18.50 -19.17 -4.01
C MET A 224 18.54 -20.70 -3.84
N PRO A 225 17.88 -21.28 -2.82
CA PRO A 225 17.84 -22.72 -2.63
C PRO A 225 17.38 -23.48 -3.88
N GLY A 226 18.05 -24.57 -4.22
CA GLY A 226 17.77 -25.34 -5.44
C GLY A 226 18.35 -24.73 -6.73
N SER A 227 18.97 -23.54 -6.67
CA SER A 227 19.86 -23.04 -7.71
C SER A 227 21.18 -23.81 -7.63
N THR A 228 21.33 -24.88 -8.41
CA THR A 228 22.63 -25.57 -8.50
C THR A 228 23.64 -24.70 -9.24
N SER A 229 24.28 -23.81 -8.48
CA SER A 229 25.58 -23.22 -8.77
C SER A 229 26.44 -23.38 -7.51
N ALA A 230 26.83 -24.62 -7.22
CA ALA A 230 27.83 -24.88 -6.20
C ALA A 230 29.15 -24.22 -6.63
N THR A 231 29.57 -23.17 -5.93
CA THR A 231 30.99 -22.92 -5.69
C THR A 231 31.14 -22.61 -4.21
N PRO A 232 31.54 -23.59 -3.38
CA PRO A 232 31.97 -23.27 -2.03
C PRO A 232 33.31 -22.56 -2.14
N ALA A 233 33.35 -21.26 -1.83
CA ALA A 233 34.60 -20.58 -1.56
C ALA A 233 35.16 -21.12 -0.23
N PRO A 234 36.37 -21.72 -0.19
CA PRO A 234 37.00 -22.02 1.08
C PRO A 234 37.65 -20.74 1.60
N SER A 235 37.07 -20.19 2.66
CA SER A 235 37.78 -19.27 3.55
C SER A 235 38.83 -20.07 4.34
N SER A 236 40.08 -20.03 3.85
CA SER A 236 41.26 -20.39 4.62
C SER A 236 42.15 -19.16 4.80
N THR A 237 42.14 -18.67 6.03
CA THR A 237 43.11 -17.75 6.61
C THR A 237 44.51 -18.37 6.55
N GLN A 238 45.44 -17.79 5.76
CA GLN A 238 46.88 -17.90 6.02
C GLN A 238 47.59 -16.57 5.74
N GLN A 239 48.36 -16.17 6.74
CA GLN A 239 49.30 -15.04 6.79
C GLN A 239 50.52 -15.25 5.86
N PRO A 240 51.29 -14.18 5.58
CA PRO A 240 52.26 -14.13 4.50
C PRO A 240 53.64 -14.66 4.91
N THR A 241 54.35 -15.26 3.96
CA THR A 241 55.81 -15.48 4.06
C THR A 241 56.53 -14.84 2.88
N GLU A 242 57.49 -13.99 3.24
CA GLU A 242 58.49 -13.29 2.43
C GLU A 242 59.53 -14.17 1.73
N ASN A 243 60.26 -13.51 0.83
CA ASN A 243 61.53 -13.84 0.14
C ASN A 243 61.34 -14.66 -1.15
N GLY A 244 61.64 -14.14 -2.34
CA GLY A 244 62.92 -13.54 -2.81
C GLY A 244 63.60 -14.60 -3.69
N ASP A 245 64.18 -14.39 -4.87
CA ASP A 245 64.59 -13.25 -5.68
C ASP A 245 65.00 -13.87 -7.05
N THR A 246 65.27 -13.03 -8.05
CA THR A 246 66.25 -13.23 -9.14
C THR A 246 65.84 -13.92 -10.46
N GLN A 247 65.71 -13.07 -11.51
CA GLN A 247 66.45 -13.16 -12.80
C GLN A 247 66.02 -14.21 -13.84
N THR A 248 65.98 -14.00 -15.17
CA THR A 248 66.33 -12.91 -16.11
C THR A 248 65.72 -13.32 -17.49
N GLN A 249 65.66 -12.36 -18.41
CA GLN A 249 65.77 -12.51 -19.89
C GLN A 249 64.50 -12.21 -20.70
N SER A 250 64.36 -10.94 -21.07
CA SER A 250 64.01 -10.53 -22.43
C SER A 250 65.27 -10.69 -23.33
N PRO A 251 65.22 -10.69 -24.69
CA PRO A 251 64.76 -9.51 -25.45
C PRO A 251 64.20 -9.73 -26.88
N GLN A 252 63.77 -8.60 -27.47
CA GLN A 252 63.59 -8.29 -28.91
C GLN A 252 62.22 -8.62 -29.52
N LYS A 253 61.59 -7.78 -30.37
CA LYS A 253 62.03 -6.56 -31.08
C LYS A 253 60.80 -5.80 -31.61
N ALA A 254 60.94 -4.47 -31.64
CA ALA A 254 60.40 -3.41 -32.53
C ALA A 254 59.47 -3.82 -33.72
N LYS A 255 58.56 -2.99 -34.26
CA LYS A 255 58.64 -1.53 -34.49
C LYS A 255 57.31 -1.00 -35.09
N ASN A 256 56.99 0.24 -34.74
CA ASN A 256 56.27 1.32 -35.48
C ASN A 256 54.89 1.11 -36.13
N GLY A 257 54.04 2.10 -35.89
CA GLY A 257 52.90 2.48 -36.75
C GLY A 257 52.03 3.55 -36.10
N GLU A 258 52.40 4.80 -36.30
CA GLU A 258 51.80 6.04 -35.80
C GLU A 258 50.59 6.46 -36.65
N SER A 259 49.45 6.83 -36.03
CA SER A 259 48.52 7.88 -36.49
C SER A 259 47.24 7.95 -35.61
N ASN A 260 47.09 9.04 -34.86
CA ASN A 260 45.79 9.64 -34.48
C ASN A 260 45.31 10.52 -35.66
N PRO A 261 44.10 11.13 -35.65
CA PRO A 261 42.85 10.89 -34.91
C PRO A 261 41.64 10.78 -35.87
N GLU A 262 40.42 10.54 -35.36
CA GLU A 262 39.20 11.34 -35.61
C GLU A 262 37.91 10.56 -35.33
N GLU A 263 36.98 11.32 -34.77
CA GLU A 263 35.62 10.97 -34.42
C GLU A 263 34.80 10.55 -35.64
N SER A 264 33.94 9.55 -35.47
CA SER A 264 32.76 9.38 -36.31
C SER A 264 31.63 8.82 -35.47
N ASN A 265 30.72 9.73 -35.17
CA ASN A 265 29.44 9.55 -34.52
C ASN A 265 28.45 9.01 -35.56
N ASP A 266 27.97 7.78 -35.41
CA ASP A 266 26.69 7.35 -35.97
C ASP A 266 26.34 5.95 -35.47
N SER A 267 25.18 5.79 -34.81
CA SER A 267 24.30 4.64 -34.99
C SER A 267 23.02 4.77 -34.17
N VAL A 268 21.97 5.20 -34.88
CA VAL A 268 20.59 4.70 -34.87
C VAL A 268 19.72 4.89 -33.60
N ASP A 269 19.02 6.02 -33.62
CA ASP A 269 17.69 6.19 -33.04
C ASP A 269 16.70 5.20 -33.69
N SER A 270 15.98 4.45 -32.86
CA SER A 270 14.80 3.68 -33.29
C SER A 270 13.64 4.04 -32.38
N SER A 271 13.04 5.17 -32.70
CA SER A 271 11.70 5.58 -32.34
C SER A 271 10.66 4.53 -32.74
N ILE A 272 9.98 3.91 -31.77
CA ILE A 272 8.63 3.39 -31.94
C ILE A 272 7.72 4.09 -30.94
N ALA A 273 6.96 5.05 -31.48
CA ALA A 273 5.77 5.57 -30.87
C ALA A 273 4.72 4.46 -30.75
N ASN A 274 4.05 4.36 -29.60
CA ASN A 274 2.61 4.15 -29.60
C ASN A 274 1.92 4.54 -28.28
N LYS A 275 1.09 5.58 -28.45
CA LYS A 275 -0.28 5.74 -27.99
C LYS A 275 -0.55 5.89 -26.49
N GLU A 276 -0.64 7.16 -26.12
CA GLU A 276 -1.44 7.68 -25.00
C GLU A 276 -2.83 7.04 -24.98
N ASN A 277 -3.26 6.54 -23.82
CA ASN A 277 -4.66 6.26 -23.56
C ASN A 277 -5.14 7.12 -22.38
N LEU A 278 -5.91 8.14 -22.74
CA LEU A 278 -6.66 9.02 -21.86
C LEU A 278 -7.85 8.23 -21.29
N THR A 279 -7.89 7.99 -19.98
CA THR A 279 -9.13 7.59 -19.32
C THR A 279 -9.89 8.84 -18.88
N ALA A 280 -10.96 9.12 -19.62
CA ALA A 280 -11.99 10.09 -19.26
C ALA A 280 -12.90 9.46 -18.19
N ASN A 281 -13.03 10.14 -17.05
CA ASN A 281 -14.08 9.87 -16.08
C ASN A 281 -15.39 10.46 -16.60
N THR A 282 -16.41 9.63 -16.81
CA THR A 282 -17.80 10.09 -16.93
C THR A 282 -18.63 9.47 -15.82
N ASN A 283 -19.01 10.29 -14.84
CA ASN A 283 -20.18 10.06 -14.02
C ASN A 283 -21.41 10.30 -14.90
N GLY A 284 -22.33 9.34 -14.95
CA GLY A 284 -23.57 9.46 -15.70
C GLY A 284 -24.54 8.35 -15.33
N THR A 285 -25.52 8.73 -14.53
CA THR A 285 -26.67 8.01 -13.98
C THR A 285 -27.47 7.11 -14.94
N SER A 286 -28.18 6.16 -14.33
CA SER A 286 -29.16 5.20 -14.84
C SER A 286 -30.27 5.77 -15.73
N ASP A 287 -30.76 5.00 -16.70
CA ASP A 287 -32.07 4.30 -16.60
C ASP A 287 -32.36 3.39 -17.80
N ALA A 288 -33.28 2.45 -17.58
CA ALA A 288 -33.58 1.27 -18.37
C ALA A 288 -34.76 1.44 -19.35
N GLU A 289 -34.89 0.44 -20.22
CA GLU A 289 -36.09 -0.04 -20.96
C GLU A 289 -36.44 0.54 -22.35
N ASN A 290 -35.96 -0.19 -23.37
CA ASN A 290 -36.72 -0.86 -24.45
C ASN A 290 -38.17 -0.39 -24.79
N SER A 291 -38.38 0.14 -26.01
CA SER A 291 -39.23 -0.49 -27.06
C SER A 291 -39.44 0.38 -28.32
N ARG A 292 -39.00 -0.21 -29.45
CA ARG A 292 -39.55 -0.27 -30.82
C ARG A 292 -40.63 0.72 -31.32
N ALA A 293 -40.25 1.43 -32.39
CA ALA A 293 -40.99 1.80 -33.62
C ALA A 293 -42.20 2.78 -33.56
N SER A 294 -42.08 3.93 -34.21
CA SER A 294 -42.61 4.18 -35.58
C SER A 294 -42.44 5.65 -36.01
N VAL A 295 -42.24 5.82 -37.31
CA VAL A 295 -42.12 7.06 -38.10
C VAL A 295 -43.44 7.86 -38.07
N ILE A 296 -43.39 9.19 -38.03
CA ILE A 296 -44.10 10.16 -38.90
C ILE A 296 -43.80 11.62 -38.48
N LEU A 297 -43.88 12.48 -39.49
CA LEU A 297 -43.40 13.84 -39.75
C LEU A 297 -44.01 15.00 -38.92
N ASN A 298 -43.26 16.11 -38.97
CA ASN A 298 -43.58 17.52 -38.68
C ASN A 298 -45.05 17.96 -38.89
N ASN A 299 -45.52 18.87 -38.02
CA ASN A 299 -46.00 20.20 -38.44
C ASN A 299 -46.19 21.15 -37.23
N GLU A 300 -45.84 22.42 -37.46
CA GLU A 300 -46.17 23.60 -36.65
C GLU A 300 -47.65 24.02 -36.89
N ASP A 301 -48.30 24.63 -35.89
CA ASP A 301 -49.01 25.93 -35.98
C ASP A 301 -49.94 26.19 -34.75
N THR A 302 -49.59 27.23 -34.00
CA THR A 302 -50.32 28.50 -33.74
C THR A 302 -51.79 28.56 -33.24
N ASN A 303 -52.01 29.52 -32.31
CA ASN A 303 -53.25 30.20 -31.86
C ASN A 303 -54.21 29.48 -30.90
N ASP A 304 -54.97 30.12 -30.00
CA ASP A 304 -55.03 31.45 -29.33
C ASP A 304 -56.24 31.38 -28.36
N SER A 305 -56.32 32.31 -27.40
CA SER A 305 -57.54 32.85 -26.74
C SER A 305 -57.80 32.58 -25.25
N VAL A 306 -57.31 33.53 -24.44
CA VAL A 306 -58.01 34.47 -23.53
C VAL A 306 -59.31 34.11 -22.76
N ALA A 307 -59.31 34.40 -21.45
CA ALA A 307 -60.30 35.17 -20.63
C ALA A 307 -60.03 34.86 -19.12
N VAL A 308 -59.42 35.71 -18.28
CA VAL A 308 -59.82 36.99 -17.64
C VAL A 308 -61.09 36.94 -16.77
N SER A 309 -60.95 37.54 -15.57
CA SER A 309 -61.93 38.03 -14.56
C SER A 309 -62.18 37.12 -13.34
N GLU A 310 -62.26 37.57 -12.10
CA GLU A 310 -61.87 38.80 -11.37
C GLU A 310 -62.15 38.48 -9.87
N ALA A 311 -61.37 39.05 -8.94
CA ALA A 311 -61.72 39.17 -7.51
C ALA A 311 -62.76 40.32 -7.33
N PRO A 312 -63.08 40.92 -6.14
CA PRO A 312 -62.70 40.71 -4.72
C PRO A 312 -63.94 40.72 -3.76
N SER A 313 -63.91 40.59 -2.41
CA SER A 313 -63.45 41.55 -1.38
C SER A 313 -63.96 41.18 0.04
N GLU A 314 -63.12 41.48 1.07
CA GLU A 314 -63.35 42.02 2.45
C GLU A 314 -64.30 41.34 3.49
N ALA A 315 -64.15 41.42 4.83
CA ALA A 315 -63.14 41.91 5.82
C ALA A 315 -63.61 41.63 7.30
N LEU A 316 -62.76 42.01 8.29
CA LEU A 316 -62.95 42.34 9.74
C LEU A 316 -62.44 41.29 10.78
N SER A 317 -61.28 41.52 11.44
CA SER A 317 -60.97 42.22 12.73
C SER A 317 -61.12 41.28 13.96
N GLU A 318 -60.35 41.25 15.06
CA GLU A 318 -59.59 42.22 15.87
C GLU A 318 -58.80 41.43 16.97
N ALA A 319 -57.81 42.03 17.66
CA ALA A 319 -57.05 41.48 18.81
C ALA A 319 -57.31 42.33 20.09
N PRO A 320 -56.55 42.31 21.23
CA PRO A 320 -55.91 41.28 22.08
C PRO A 320 -56.23 41.46 23.62
N SER A 321 -55.78 40.58 24.54
CA SER A 321 -55.40 40.95 25.94
C SER A 321 -54.90 39.80 26.85
N GLU A 322 -53.77 40.02 27.56
CA GLU A 322 -53.30 39.31 28.78
C GLU A 322 -53.95 39.89 30.08
N PRO A 323 -53.73 39.27 31.26
CA PRO A 323 -53.00 40.01 32.32
C PRO A 323 -52.08 39.22 33.29
N VAL A 324 -50.94 39.88 33.61
CA VAL A 324 -50.12 40.10 34.84
C VAL A 324 -50.42 39.40 36.21
N SER A 325 -49.34 38.95 36.89
CA SER A 325 -49.04 39.11 38.36
C SER A 325 -47.55 38.79 38.67
N GLU A 326 -46.67 39.78 38.91
CA GLU A 326 -46.04 40.24 40.20
C GLU A 326 -45.65 39.13 41.22
N ALA A 327 -44.36 38.81 41.47
CA ALA A 327 -43.26 39.47 42.23
C ALA A 327 -42.99 38.70 43.59
N PRO A 328 -41.87 38.87 44.33
CA PRO A 328 -40.67 39.70 44.11
C PRO A 328 -39.31 38.98 44.25
N SER A 329 -38.27 39.74 43.88
CA SER A 329 -36.83 39.51 43.98
C SER A 329 -36.28 39.56 45.41
N GLU A 330 -35.16 38.87 45.67
CA GLU A 330 -34.09 39.38 46.53
C GLU A 330 -32.72 39.20 45.89
N THR A 331 -31.93 40.26 46.02
CA THR A 331 -30.61 40.53 45.48
C THR A 331 -29.65 40.59 46.66
N ILE A 332 -28.55 39.82 46.71
CA ILE A 332 -27.34 40.25 47.44
C ILE A 332 -26.07 39.84 46.67
N SER A 333 -25.20 40.84 46.65
CA SER A 333 -23.93 41.13 45.99
C SER A 333 -22.70 40.26 46.32
N GLU A 334 -21.85 40.22 45.30
CA GLU A 334 -20.37 40.28 45.24
C GLU A 334 -19.55 40.49 46.54
N SER A 335 -18.43 39.76 46.62
CA SER A 335 -17.05 40.21 46.96
C SER A 335 -16.19 38.97 47.26
N ASP A 336 -14.87 38.92 47.16
CA ASP A 336 -13.84 39.59 46.37
C ASP A 336 -12.54 38.80 46.68
N THR A 337 -11.59 38.80 45.74
CA THR A 337 -10.11 38.67 45.87
C THR A 337 -9.34 37.47 46.49
N ARG A 338 -8.36 37.01 45.67
CA ARG A 338 -6.93 36.64 45.94
C ARG A 338 -6.62 35.31 46.65
N ASP A 339 -5.46 34.67 46.53
CA ASP A 339 -4.35 34.53 45.56
C ASP A 339 -3.37 33.50 46.21
N ALA A 340 -2.78 32.59 45.41
CA ALA A 340 -1.59 31.75 45.66
C ALA A 340 -1.59 30.64 46.78
N PRO A 341 -0.56 29.76 46.87
CA PRO A 341 -0.17 28.66 45.96
C PRO A 341 0.01 27.30 46.76
N PRO A 342 0.51 26.17 46.18
CA PRO A 342 0.39 24.83 46.78
C PRO A 342 1.56 24.48 47.72
N PRO A 343 1.40 23.51 48.64
CA PRO A 343 2.54 22.98 49.41
C PRO A 343 3.13 21.72 48.77
N GLU A 344 4.44 21.75 48.59
CA GLU A 344 5.34 20.61 48.37
C GLU A 344 5.90 20.14 49.74
N ALA A 345 6.26 18.85 49.87
CA ALA A 345 7.43 18.30 50.61
C ALA A 345 7.21 17.01 51.46
N VAL A 346 7.75 15.90 50.93
CA VAL A 346 8.53 14.76 51.52
C VAL A 346 7.90 13.68 52.48
N PRO A 347 8.50 12.45 52.53
CA PRO A 347 7.85 11.17 52.84
C PRO A 347 8.33 10.53 54.17
N PRO A 348 7.93 9.29 54.48
CA PRO A 348 8.88 8.38 55.12
C PRO A 348 8.86 6.90 54.65
N ALA A 349 10.08 6.36 54.60
CA ALA A 349 10.58 5.07 55.11
C ALA A 349 10.05 3.71 54.61
N VAL A 350 10.94 3.05 53.86
CA VAL A 350 11.52 1.70 54.00
C VAL A 350 10.87 0.70 54.99
N THR A 351 10.48 -0.47 54.47
CA THR A 351 10.65 -1.77 55.14
C THR A 351 10.89 -2.88 54.10
N SER A 352 12.06 -3.51 54.24
CA SER A 352 12.52 -4.75 53.61
C SER A 352 11.75 -5.96 54.14
N LEU A 353 11.63 -7.04 53.35
CA LEU A 353 11.45 -8.47 53.71
C LEU A 353 11.41 -9.24 52.37
N GLU A 354 12.54 -9.70 51.85
CA GLU A 354 13.12 -11.05 52.01
C GLU A 354 12.24 -12.21 51.49
N ASP A 355 12.70 -12.69 50.33
CA ASP A 355 12.76 -14.04 49.78
C ASP A 355 12.39 -15.21 50.72
N SER A 356 11.53 -16.10 50.22
CA SER A 356 11.48 -17.51 50.61
C SER A 356 10.69 -18.30 49.57
N THR A 357 11.44 -18.99 48.71
CA THR A 357 11.03 -20.14 47.92
C THR A 357 10.51 -21.27 48.81
N ASP A 358 9.34 -21.82 48.52
CA ASP A 358 9.02 -23.21 48.89
C ASP A 358 8.09 -23.85 47.85
N GLU A 359 8.64 -24.85 47.18
CA GLU A 359 7.98 -25.77 46.26
C GLU A 359 7.90 -27.12 46.96
N PRO A 360 6.75 -27.82 46.92
CA PRO A 360 6.79 -29.28 47.02
C PRO A 360 6.08 -29.97 45.86
N ALA A 361 6.80 -30.97 45.34
CA ALA A 361 6.50 -31.89 44.26
C ALA A 361 5.41 -32.95 44.62
N PRO A 362 5.06 -33.89 43.71
CA PRO A 362 3.68 -34.29 43.40
C PRO A 362 3.11 -35.48 44.22
N LYS A 363 1.78 -35.56 44.29
CA LYS A 363 1.04 -36.73 44.80
C LYS A 363 0.82 -37.79 43.71
N LYS A 364 1.21 -39.02 44.07
CA LYS A 364 1.12 -40.27 43.30
C LYS A 364 -0.32 -40.72 43.06
N LEU A 365 -0.52 -41.35 41.89
CA LEU A 365 -1.62 -42.27 41.59
C LEU A 365 -1.67 -43.42 42.61
N LYS A 366 -2.89 -43.88 42.92
CA LYS A 366 -3.16 -45.21 43.46
C LYS A 366 -4.22 -45.87 42.58
N VAL A 367 -3.83 -47.00 42.01
CA VAL A 367 -4.66 -48.02 41.36
C VAL A 367 -4.96 -49.10 42.43
N ASP A 368 -5.91 -49.98 42.11
CA ASP A 368 -6.42 -51.16 42.82
C ASP A 368 -7.60 -50.83 43.76
N GLU A 369 -8.78 -51.45 43.63
CA GLU A 369 -9.12 -52.86 43.32
C GLU A 369 -10.46 -52.97 42.56
#